data_AF-A0A9Q3M8E7-F1
#
_entry.id   AF-A0A9Q3M8E7-F1
#
_cell.length_a   1.000
_cell.length_b   1.000
_cell.length_c   1.000
_cell.angle_alpha   90.00
_cell.angle_beta   90.00
_cell.angle_gamma   90.00
#
_symmetry.space_group_name_H-M   'P 1'
#
loop_
_entity.id
_entity.type
_entity.pdbx_description
1 polymer ?
#
loop_
_entity_poly.entity_id
_entity_poly.type
_entity_poly.pdbx_seq_one_letter_code
_entity_poly.pdbx_strand_id
1 'polypeptide(L)'
;MSDAIAFLSPRADVLAGRARIVADLTDLLPPECLVHEARELVPFETDAFVSYRRLPLAVALPRTTAEVSAVMRYCHRYGIPVVARGAGTSLSGGAIPQEDAVVLGLSKMNAILDIDLPNRAAVVQAGVTNLNISDSVSADGFFYAPDPSSQLACTIGGNIGMNSGGAHCLKYGVTTNNLLGVKMVLVDGTVIELGGKALDAAGYDLLGLVCGHEGQLGIVTEATVRLIAKPEGARPVLFGFEASEEAGACVADVIAAGIIPVAIEFMDKPAIEICEAFAHAGYPLDVGALLIVEVEGSEAEMDATLKDIVAIARRHGVKTVRECQSATEAALIWKGRKSAFGATGRIADYICMDGTVPLSQLSYVLKRTAEIVDHYGLRVANVFHAGDGNMHPLILFNANDPEDAARAEAAGNDILKLCVDAGGCLTGEHGVGIEKRDLMRHQYSEADLAQQMAVRAAFDPGWILNPSKVFPLEGRPAT
;
A
#
# COMPACT_ATOMS: atom_id res chain seq x y z
N MET A 1 -22.36 -6.20 -7.48
CA MET A 1 -21.39 -5.24 -6.89
C MET A 1 -21.98 -4.78 -5.58
N SER A 2 -21.15 -4.66 -4.55
CA SER A 2 -21.61 -4.27 -3.21
C SER A 2 -21.97 -2.78 -3.20
N ASP A 3 -23.08 -2.43 -2.56
CA ASP A 3 -23.47 -1.04 -2.25
C ASP A 3 -23.36 -0.76 -0.74
N ALA A 4 -22.62 -1.62 -0.01
CA ALA A 4 -22.50 -1.52 1.44
C ALA A 4 -21.70 -0.29 1.89
N ILE A 5 -20.62 0.05 1.18
CA ILE A 5 -19.83 1.25 1.47
C ILE A 5 -20.43 2.48 0.78
N ALA A 6 -20.86 3.45 1.59
CA ALA A 6 -21.43 4.69 1.10
C ALA A 6 -20.37 5.61 0.46
N PHE A 7 -20.79 6.36 -0.56
CA PHE A 7 -20.09 7.51 -1.11
C PHE A 7 -20.92 8.77 -0.84
N LEU A 8 -20.29 9.94 -0.83
CA LEU A 8 -21.05 11.19 -0.92
C LEU A 8 -21.89 11.21 -2.19
N SER A 9 -23.06 11.84 -2.11
CA SER A 9 -23.86 12.11 -3.29
C SER A 9 -23.12 13.08 -4.23
N PRO A 10 -23.03 12.77 -5.53
CA PRO A 10 -22.44 13.69 -6.51
C PRO A 10 -23.16 15.03 -6.55
N ARG A 11 -22.40 16.10 -6.73
CA ARG A 11 -22.93 17.46 -6.85
C ARG A 11 -23.62 17.70 -8.20
N ALA A 12 -24.92 17.95 -8.14
CA ALA A 12 -25.75 18.17 -9.32
C ALA A 12 -25.29 19.37 -10.17
N ASP A 13 -24.79 20.43 -9.55
CA ASP A 13 -24.28 21.62 -10.25
C ASP A 13 -22.99 21.33 -11.03
N VAL A 14 -22.10 20.48 -10.50
CA VAL A 14 -20.88 20.03 -11.18
C VAL A 14 -21.23 19.15 -12.37
N LEU A 15 -22.13 18.18 -12.18
CA LEU A 15 -22.60 17.30 -13.25
C LEU A 15 -23.28 18.06 -14.39
N ALA A 16 -24.14 19.03 -14.07
CA ALA A 16 -24.78 19.91 -15.06
C ALA A 16 -23.75 20.75 -15.83
N GLY A 17 -22.62 21.09 -15.19
CA GLY A 17 -21.51 21.85 -15.77
C GLY A 17 -20.53 21.03 -16.60
N ARG A 18 -20.73 19.72 -16.79
CA ARG A 18 -19.75 18.81 -17.41
C ARG A 18 -19.17 19.31 -18.73
N ALA A 19 -20.02 19.77 -19.67
CA ALA A 19 -19.57 20.23 -20.98
C ALA A 19 -18.63 21.44 -20.89
N ARG A 20 -18.93 22.40 -20.00
CA ARG A 20 -18.07 23.55 -19.71
C ARG A 20 -16.76 23.08 -19.08
N ILE A 21 -16.82 22.18 -18.10
CA ILE A 21 -15.64 21.65 -17.41
C ILE A 21 -14.67 20.99 -18.38
N VAL A 22 -15.16 20.14 -19.28
CA VAL A 22 -14.34 19.48 -20.29
C VAL A 22 -13.70 20.50 -21.25
N ALA A 23 -14.45 21.50 -21.69
CA ALA A 23 -13.93 22.56 -22.56
C ALA A 23 -12.83 23.36 -21.85
N ASP A 24 -13.07 23.81 -20.62
CA ASP A 24 -12.09 24.55 -19.84
C ASP A 24 -10.82 23.72 -19.58
N LEU A 25 -10.95 22.42 -19.29
CA LEU A 25 -9.79 21.52 -19.13
C LEU A 25 -9.01 21.32 -20.43
N THR A 26 -9.67 21.37 -21.59
CA THR A 26 -9.02 21.29 -22.90
C THR A 26 -8.17 22.54 -23.18
N ASP A 27 -8.55 23.70 -22.64
CA ASP A 27 -7.73 24.91 -22.73
C ASP A 27 -6.50 24.87 -21.81
N LEU A 28 -6.56 24.10 -20.72
CA LEU A 28 -5.48 23.97 -19.73
C LEU A 28 -4.48 22.86 -20.06
N LEU A 29 -4.91 21.84 -20.80
CA LEU A 29 -4.13 20.64 -21.06
C LEU A 29 -4.05 20.35 -22.56
N PRO A 30 -2.94 19.74 -23.01
CA PRO A 30 -2.88 19.16 -24.35
C PRO A 30 -4.02 18.15 -24.57
N PRO A 31 -4.57 18.02 -25.80
CA PRO A 31 -5.67 17.11 -26.08
C PRO A 31 -5.40 15.65 -25.66
N GLU A 32 -4.18 15.16 -25.82
CA GLU A 32 -3.76 13.80 -25.44
C GLU A 32 -3.60 13.58 -23.93
N CYS A 33 -3.83 14.63 -23.13
CA CYS A 33 -3.73 14.64 -21.68
C CYS A 33 -5.11 14.79 -21.00
N LEU A 34 -6.21 14.73 -21.76
CA LEU A 34 -7.57 14.77 -21.21
C LEU A 34 -8.38 13.59 -21.76
N VAL A 35 -8.96 12.80 -20.88
CA VAL A 35 -9.89 11.71 -21.23
C VAL A 35 -11.27 12.10 -20.70
N HIS A 36 -12.27 12.07 -21.57
CA HIS A 36 -13.64 12.42 -21.20
C HIS A 36 -14.71 11.62 -21.96
N GLU A 37 -14.34 10.72 -22.87
CA GLU A 37 -15.32 9.86 -23.53
C GLU A 37 -15.71 8.70 -22.62
N ALA A 38 -17.01 8.40 -22.53
CA ALA A 38 -17.56 7.46 -21.54
C ALA A 38 -16.84 6.09 -21.55
N ARG A 39 -16.50 5.58 -22.73
CA ARG A 39 -15.79 4.30 -22.89
C ARG A 39 -14.33 4.37 -22.43
N GLU A 40 -13.68 5.51 -22.58
CA GLU A 40 -12.28 5.71 -22.22
C GLU A 40 -12.08 6.00 -20.73
N LEU A 41 -13.17 6.34 -20.02
CA LEU A 41 -13.17 6.53 -18.57
C LEU A 41 -13.23 5.21 -17.79
N VAL A 42 -13.71 4.12 -18.41
CA VAL A 42 -13.85 2.79 -17.77
C VAL A 42 -12.56 2.27 -17.12
N PRO A 43 -11.35 2.39 -17.71
CA PRO A 43 -10.10 1.98 -17.05
C PRO A 43 -9.79 2.70 -15.73
N PHE A 44 -10.48 3.80 -15.45
CA PHE A 44 -10.33 4.62 -14.24
C PHE A 44 -11.48 4.42 -13.24
N GLU A 45 -12.44 3.52 -13.51
CA GLU A 45 -13.64 3.38 -12.70
C GLU A 45 -13.40 2.75 -11.31
N THR A 46 -12.25 2.09 -11.15
CA THR A 46 -11.83 1.39 -9.94
C THR A 46 -10.31 1.41 -9.79
N ASP A 47 -9.80 1.11 -8.59
CA ASP A 47 -8.44 0.61 -8.37
C ASP A 47 -8.48 -0.92 -8.17
N ALA A 48 -7.46 -1.50 -7.51
CA ALA A 48 -7.41 -2.94 -7.26
C ALA A 48 -8.43 -3.41 -6.20
N PHE A 49 -9.17 -2.50 -5.55
CA PHE A 49 -10.36 -2.81 -4.75
C PHE A 49 -11.61 -2.98 -5.65
N VAL A 50 -11.58 -4.01 -6.50
CA VAL A 50 -12.47 -4.17 -7.66
C VAL A 50 -13.97 -4.38 -7.34
N SER A 51 -14.31 -4.56 -6.07
CA SER A 51 -15.68 -4.73 -5.57
C SER A 51 -16.56 -3.48 -5.74
N TYR A 52 -15.93 -2.30 -5.86
CA TYR A 52 -16.59 -1.00 -5.96
C TYR A 52 -16.10 -0.22 -7.17
N ARG A 53 -17.03 0.44 -7.87
CA ARG A 53 -16.72 1.15 -9.12
C ARG A 53 -17.57 2.40 -9.30
N ARG A 54 -16.97 3.48 -9.81
CA ARG A 54 -17.64 4.73 -10.18
C ARG A 54 -16.95 5.29 -11.40
N LEU A 55 -17.69 5.78 -12.40
CA LEU A 55 -17.05 6.49 -13.52
C LEU A 55 -16.70 7.92 -13.08
N PRO A 56 -15.51 8.44 -13.41
CA PRO A 56 -15.18 9.84 -13.16
C PRO A 56 -15.86 10.80 -14.15
N LEU A 57 -15.91 12.10 -13.82
CA LEU A 57 -16.40 13.15 -14.72
C LEU A 57 -15.49 13.28 -15.95
N ALA A 58 -14.19 13.32 -15.70
CA ALA A 58 -13.09 13.37 -16.66
C ALA A 58 -11.78 12.92 -15.98
N VAL A 59 -10.75 12.60 -16.78
CA VAL A 59 -9.41 12.27 -16.31
C VAL A 59 -8.40 13.23 -16.94
N ALA A 60 -7.69 13.97 -16.10
CA ALA A 60 -6.56 14.82 -16.48
C ALA A 60 -5.25 14.07 -16.27
N LEU A 61 -4.38 14.05 -17.29
CA LEU A 61 -3.08 13.37 -17.30
C LEU A 61 -1.95 14.39 -17.55
N PRO A 62 -1.68 15.31 -16.62
CA PRO A 62 -0.63 16.32 -16.79
C PRO A 62 0.76 15.68 -16.92
N ARG A 63 1.67 16.40 -17.59
CA ARG A 63 3.08 16.05 -17.83
C ARG A 63 4.03 16.91 -16.98
N THR A 64 3.53 18.03 -16.44
CA THR A 64 4.34 18.97 -15.66
C THR A 64 3.63 19.44 -14.39
N THR A 65 4.43 19.87 -13.41
CA THR A 65 3.91 20.50 -12.18
C THR A 65 3.06 21.75 -12.48
N ALA A 66 3.37 22.49 -13.54
CA ALA A 66 2.61 23.67 -13.95
C ALA A 66 1.19 23.31 -14.47
N GLU A 67 1.08 22.23 -15.24
CA GLU A 67 -0.22 21.70 -15.69
C GLU A 67 -1.05 21.17 -14.51
N VAL A 68 -0.44 20.43 -13.56
CA VAL A 68 -1.11 20.02 -12.30
C VAL A 68 -1.64 21.25 -11.56
N SER A 69 -0.80 22.27 -11.38
CA SER A 69 -1.12 23.53 -10.73
C SER A 69 -2.27 24.29 -11.41
N ALA A 70 -2.33 24.27 -12.74
CA ALA A 70 -3.42 24.87 -13.51
C ALA A 70 -4.76 24.14 -13.32
N VAL A 71 -4.75 22.80 -13.37
CA VAL A 71 -5.95 21.97 -13.12
C VAL A 71 -6.45 22.14 -11.70
N MET A 72 -5.54 22.15 -10.70
CA MET A 72 -5.90 22.35 -9.29
C MET A 72 -6.52 23.73 -9.05
N ARG A 73 -5.92 24.81 -9.57
CA ARG A 73 -6.51 26.17 -9.51
C ARG A 73 -7.93 26.21 -10.07
N TYR A 74 -8.14 25.56 -11.21
CA TYR A 74 -9.45 25.49 -11.85
C TYR A 74 -10.47 24.75 -10.98
N CYS A 75 -10.11 23.54 -10.52
CA CYS A 75 -11.01 22.72 -9.70
C CYS A 75 -11.34 23.41 -8.37
N HIS A 76 -10.36 24.01 -7.71
CA HIS A 76 -10.56 24.80 -6.50
C HIS A 76 -11.51 25.99 -6.72
N ARG A 77 -11.32 26.76 -7.80
CA ARG A 77 -12.17 27.92 -8.11
C ARG A 77 -13.64 27.55 -8.28
N TYR A 78 -13.93 26.38 -8.84
CA TYR A 78 -15.31 25.92 -9.09
C TYR A 78 -15.80 24.87 -8.09
N GLY A 79 -15.00 24.56 -7.06
CA GLY A 79 -15.28 23.54 -6.07
C GLY A 79 -15.48 22.15 -6.67
N ILE A 80 -14.75 21.80 -7.73
CA ILE A 80 -14.85 20.50 -8.39
C ILE A 80 -13.99 19.48 -7.60
N PRO A 81 -14.55 18.34 -7.18
CA PRO A 81 -13.78 17.28 -6.53
C PRO A 81 -12.62 16.78 -7.41
N VAL A 82 -11.48 16.48 -6.77
CA VAL A 82 -10.29 15.92 -7.42
C VAL A 82 -9.88 14.64 -6.71
N VAL A 83 -9.63 13.59 -7.49
CA VAL A 83 -9.09 12.32 -6.99
C VAL A 83 -7.72 12.09 -7.62
N ALA A 84 -6.67 12.13 -6.81
CA ALA A 84 -5.31 11.83 -7.26
C ALA A 84 -5.17 10.35 -7.60
N ARG A 85 -4.46 10.03 -8.69
CA ARG A 85 -4.24 8.64 -9.10
C ARG A 85 -2.82 8.42 -9.63
N GLY A 86 -2.12 7.47 -9.03
CA GLY A 86 -0.90 6.86 -9.60
C GLY A 86 -1.27 5.81 -10.64
N ALA A 87 -0.80 4.57 -10.46
CA ALA A 87 -1.14 3.45 -11.33
C ALA A 87 -2.50 2.79 -11.03
N GLY A 88 -3.16 3.11 -9.91
CA GLY A 88 -4.43 2.50 -9.52
C GLY A 88 -4.30 1.09 -8.92
N THR A 89 -3.18 0.80 -8.24
CA THR A 89 -2.89 -0.51 -7.62
C THR A 89 -3.35 -0.63 -6.16
N SER A 90 -4.06 0.37 -5.64
CA SER A 90 -4.55 0.41 -4.26
C SER A 90 -5.59 -0.67 -3.99
N LEU A 91 -5.54 -1.28 -2.82
CA LEU A 91 -6.48 -2.33 -2.36
C LEU A 91 -7.54 -1.80 -1.38
N SER A 92 -7.48 -0.53 -0.99
CA SER A 92 -8.41 0.08 -0.02
C SER A 92 -9.47 0.98 -0.67
N GLY A 93 -9.48 1.06 -2.01
CA GLY A 93 -10.37 1.94 -2.77
C GLY A 93 -10.02 3.43 -2.68
N GLY A 94 -8.79 3.76 -2.25
CA GLY A 94 -8.33 5.14 -2.12
C GLY A 94 -8.31 5.92 -3.44
N ALA A 95 -8.20 5.24 -4.59
CA ALA A 95 -8.18 5.86 -5.92
C ALA A 95 -9.45 5.61 -6.75
N ILE A 96 -10.53 5.12 -6.12
CA ILE A 96 -11.86 5.03 -6.75
C ILE A 96 -12.44 6.45 -6.89
N PRO A 97 -12.90 6.86 -8.08
CA PRO A 97 -13.37 8.22 -8.28
C PRO A 97 -14.81 8.41 -7.79
N GLN A 98 -15.37 9.60 -8.08
CA GLN A 98 -16.80 9.91 -7.98
C GLN A 98 -17.28 10.48 -9.31
N GLU A 99 -18.58 10.39 -9.58
CA GLU A 99 -19.20 10.82 -10.84
C GLU A 99 -19.02 12.30 -11.16
N ASP A 100 -18.85 13.14 -10.15
CA ASP A 100 -18.61 14.57 -10.25
C ASP A 100 -17.12 14.96 -10.08
N ALA A 101 -16.22 13.98 -9.97
CA ALA A 101 -14.80 14.22 -9.73
C ALA A 101 -13.96 14.19 -11.01
N VAL A 102 -12.96 15.08 -11.06
CA VAL A 102 -11.84 14.97 -12.01
C VAL A 102 -10.79 14.05 -11.40
N VAL A 103 -10.43 12.97 -12.10
CA VAL A 103 -9.27 12.16 -11.73
C VAL A 103 -8.03 12.84 -12.25
N LEU A 104 -7.06 13.10 -11.38
CA LEU A 104 -5.77 13.64 -11.75
C LEU A 104 -4.72 12.52 -11.74
N GLY A 105 -4.42 11.98 -12.94
CA GLY A 105 -3.49 10.89 -13.14
C GLY A 105 -2.05 11.35 -13.37
N LEU A 106 -1.11 10.80 -12.61
CA LEU A 106 0.30 11.22 -12.62
C LEU A 106 1.18 10.40 -13.58
N SER A 107 0.60 9.49 -14.35
CA SER A 107 1.33 8.49 -15.15
C SER A 107 2.22 9.08 -16.26
N LYS A 108 1.92 10.29 -16.75
CA LYS A 108 2.77 10.98 -17.74
C LYS A 108 3.92 11.77 -17.11
N MET A 109 3.97 11.89 -15.79
CA MET A 109 5.08 12.50 -15.05
C MET A 109 6.04 11.39 -14.59
N ASN A 110 6.75 10.74 -15.51
CA ASN A 110 7.51 9.52 -15.26
C ASN A 110 9.03 9.63 -15.53
N ALA A 111 9.58 10.85 -15.50
CA ALA A 111 11.01 11.07 -15.64
C ALA A 111 11.77 10.94 -14.31
N ILE A 112 12.95 10.34 -14.36
CA ILE A 112 13.99 10.50 -13.33
C ILE A 112 14.73 11.81 -13.65
N LEU A 113 14.69 12.76 -12.72
CA LEU A 113 15.17 14.12 -12.94
C LEU A 113 16.64 14.29 -12.54
N ASP A 114 17.08 13.58 -11.50
CA ASP A 114 18.44 13.66 -10.97
C ASP A 114 18.80 12.39 -10.18
N ILE A 115 20.06 11.94 -10.30
CA ILE A 115 20.64 10.85 -9.51
C ILE A 115 21.95 11.36 -8.91
N ASP A 116 22.00 11.40 -7.58
CA ASP A 116 23.11 11.93 -6.80
C ASP A 116 23.63 10.82 -5.87
N LEU A 117 24.40 9.91 -6.45
CA LEU A 117 24.98 8.77 -5.73
C LEU A 117 25.89 9.17 -4.55
N PRO A 118 26.74 10.23 -4.66
CA PRO A 118 27.52 10.70 -3.51
C PRO A 118 26.67 11.06 -2.29
N ASN A 119 25.51 11.69 -2.51
CA ASN A 119 24.55 11.99 -1.44
C ASN A 119 23.50 10.88 -1.22
N ARG A 120 23.56 9.82 -2.02
CA ARG A 120 22.63 8.68 -2.01
C ARG A 120 21.17 9.13 -2.11
N ALA A 121 20.88 9.97 -3.10
CA ALA A 121 19.55 10.50 -3.35
C ALA A 121 19.20 10.48 -4.84
N ALA A 122 17.91 10.37 -5.15
CA ALA A 122 17.40 10.58 -6.50
C ALA A 122 16.18 11.51 -6.46
N VAL A 123 16.04 12.38 -7.46
CA VAL A 123 14.83 13.19 -7.67
C VAL A 123 14.06 12.60 -8.84
N VAL A 124 12.81 12.24 -8.61
CA VAL A 124 11.96 11.54 -9.58
C VAL A 124 10.59 12.19 -9.67
N GLN A 125 9.97 12.15 -10.84
CA GLN A 125 8.57 12.55 -10.97
C GLN A 125 7.63 11.49 -10.37
N ALA A 126 6.45 11.93 -9.90
CA ALA A 126 5.53 11.10 -9.12
C ALA A 126 4.94 9.87 -9.86
N GLY A 127 5.00 9.86 -11.19
CA GLY A 127 4.60 8.76 -12.06
C GLY A 127 5.69 7.73 -12.35
N VAL A 128 6.91 7.92 -11.86
CA VAL A 128 7.98 6.90 -11.95
C VAL A 128 7.54 5.65 -11.17
N THR A 129 7.61 4.48 -11.80
CA THR A 129 7.34 3.21 -11.13
C THR A 129 8.39 2.93 -10.06
N ASN A 130 7.96 2.36 -8.94
CA ASN A 130 8.83 2.07 -7.80
C ASN A 130 10.09 1.30 -8.22
N LEU A 131 9.94 0.20 -8.97
CA LEU A 131 11.07 -0.62 -9.39
C LEU A 131 12.04 0.13 -10.32
N ASN A 132 11.55 1.03 -11.18
CA ASN A 132 12.41 1.77 -12.10
C ASN A 132 13.43 2.66 -11.38
N ILE A 133 13.13 3.11 -10.16
CA ILE A 133 14.09 3.84 -9.33
C ILE A 133 15.30 2.94 -9.06
N SER A 134 15.07 1.72 -8.56
CA SER A 134 16.12 0.73 -8.29
C SER A 134 16.85 0.31 -9.54
N ASP A 135 16.14 0.02 -10.64
CA ASP A 135 16.77 -0.39 -11.91
C ASP A 135 17.75 0.66 -12.42
N SER A 136 17.40 1.95 -12.30
CA SER A 136 18.21 3.08 -12.79
C SER A 136 19.56 3.27 -12.08
N VAL A 137 19.69 2.77 -10.85
CA VAL A 137 20.91 2.90 -10.01
C VAL A 137 21.57 1.56 -9.70
N SER A 138 20.97 0.47 -10.20
CA SER A 138 21.34 -0.90 -9.85
C SER A 138 22.77 -1.27 -10.26
N ALA A 139 23.25 -0.74 -11.40
CA ALA A 139 24.59 -0.97 -11.94
C ALA A 139 25.68 -0.30 -11.09
N ASP A 140 25.34 0.79 -10.39
CA ASP A 140 26.23 1.52 -9.49
C ASP A 140 26.22 0.96 -8.06
N GLY A 141 25.51 -0.15 -7.82
CA GLY A 141 25.46 -0.81 -6.51
C GLY A 141 24.46 -0.19 -5.53
N PHE A 142 23.47 0.58 -6.00
CA PHE A 142 22.42 1.16 -5.16
C PHE A 142 21.03 0.60 -5.49
N PHE A 143 20.06 0.88 -4.61
CA PHE A 143 18.63 0.60 -4.81
C PHE A 143 17.75 1.56 -3.98
N TYR A 144 16.46 1.65 -4.32
CA TYR A 144 15.41 2.23 -3.48
C TYR A 144 14.73 1.12 -2.69
N ALA A 145 14.62 1.26 -1.36
CA ALA A 145 14.34 0.13 -0.49
C ALA A 145 12.87 -0.31 -0.38
N PRO A 146 11.87 0.59 -0.24
CA PRO A 146 10.47 0.17 -0.16
C PRO A 146 10.07 -0.61 -1.40
N ASP A 147 9.72 -1.89 -1.22
CA ASP A 147 9.56 -2.86 -2.31
C ASP A 147 8.17 -3.53 -2.31
N PRO A 148 7.07 -2.75 -2.37
CA PRO A 148 5.72 -3.30 -2.32
C PRO A 148 5.52 -4.39 -3.38
N SER A 149 4.63 -5.35 -3.13
CA SER A 149 4.38 -6.44 -4.08
C SER A 149 3.98 -5.93 -5.48
N SER A 150 3.39 -4.74 -5.55
CA SER A 150 3.03 -4.04 -6.79
C SER A 150 4.16 -3.21 -7.42
N GLN A 151 5.41 -3.27 -6.95
CA GLN A 151 6.52 -2.37 -7.37
C GLN A 151 6.76 -2.27 -8.89
N LEU A 152 6.38 -3.31 -9.64
CA LEU A 152 6.42 -3.33 -11.11
C LEU A 152 5.44 -2.33 -11.75
N ALA A 153 4.38 -1.96 -11.03
CA ALA A 153 3.28 -1.13 -11.53
C ALA A 153 3.06 0.13 -10.68
N CYS A 154 3.13 0.06 -9.34
CA CYS A 154 2.87 1.22 -8.50
C CYS A 154 3.91 2.32 -8.72
N THR A 155 3.47 3.57 -8.63
CA THR A 155 4.33 4.74 -8.81
C THR A 155 4.68 5.38 -7.49
N ILE A 156 5.80 6.12 -7.45
CA ILE A 156 6.31 6.76 -6.22
C ILE A 156 5.30 7.74 -5.60
N GLY A 157 4.51 8.45 -6.41
CA GLY A 157 3.42 9.31 -5.92
C GLY A 157 2.33 8.52 -5.18
N GLY A 158 1.98 7.34 -5.70
CA GLY A 158 1.07 6.43 -5.01
C GLY A 158 1.68 5.86 -3.73
N ASN A 159 2.98 5.52 -3.75
CA ASN A 159 3.67 5.02 -2.56
C ASN A 159 3.73 6.06 -1.45
N ILE A 160 3.98 7.33 -1.79
CA ILE A 160 3.93 8.43 -0.82
C ILE A 160 2.51 8.61 -0.28
N GLY A 161 1.50 8.57 -1.15
CA GLY A 161 0.10 8.67 -0.75
C GLY A 161 -0.34 7.59 0.24
N MET A 162 0.18 6.37 0.10
CA MET A 162 -0.17 5.22 0.94
C MET A 162 0.85 4.89 2.04
N ASN A 163 1.96 5.63 2.13
CA ASN A 163 3.12 5.25 2.95
C ASN A 163 3.54 3.78 2.73
N SER A 164 3.64 3.35 1.47
CA SER A 164 3.78 1.93 1.13
C SER A 164 4.98 1.25 1.80
N GLY A 165 4.76 0.01 2.23
CA GLY A 165 5.74 -0.92 2.74
C GLY A 165 6.19 -1.95 1.70
N GLY A 166 6.43 -3.19 2.16
CA GLY A 166 7.02 -4.29 1.40
C GLY A 166 7.83 -5.23 2.30
N ALA A 167 8.26 -6.36 1.74
CA ALA A 167 8.91 -7.43 2.49
C ALA A 167 10.21 -7.00 3.20
N HIS A 168 10.98 -6.11 2.58
CA HIS A 168 12.27 -5.67 3.13
C HIS A 168 12.14 -4.44 4.05
N CYS A 169 10.91 -3.94 4.28
CA CYS A 169 10.67 -2.78 5.13
C CYS A 169 10.95 -3.06 6.61
N LEU A 170 10.99 -4.34 7.02
CA LEU A 170 11.41 -4.73 8.36
C LEU A 170 12.77 -4.11 8.75
N LYS A 171 13.73 -4.13 7.83
CA LYS A 171 15.07 -3.56 8.05
C LYS A 171 15.21 -2.14 7.53
N TYR A 172 14.61 -1.83 6.38
CA TYR A 172 14.84 -0.55 5.69
C TYR A 172 13.76 0.51 5.93
N GLY A 173 12.70 0.16 6.66
CA GLY A 173 11.54 1.01 6.84
C GLY A 173 10.68 1.16 5.58
N VAL A 174 9.56 1.84 5.73
CA VAL A 174 8.57 2.08 4.68
C VAL A 174 8.87 3.37 3.91
N THR A 175 7.94 3.84 3.08
CA THR A 175 8.13 5.05 2.26
C THR A 175 8.52 6.27 3.09
N THR A 176 7.91 6.50 4.26
CA THR A 176 8.24 7.64 5.14
C THR A 176 9.73 7.66 5.55
N ASN A 177 10.35 6.49 5.76
CA ASN A 177 11.76 6.38 6.14
C ASN A 177 12.73 6.67 4.97
N ASN A 178 12.22 6.56 3.74
CA ASN A 178 12.98 6.65 2.50
C ASN A 178 12.64 7.88 1.65
N LEU A 179 11.72 8.74 2.13
CA LEU A 179 11.35 10.01 1.52
C LEU A 179 12.17 11.14 2.15
N LEU A 180 12.93 11.87 1.33
CA LEU A 180 13.77 12.99 1.79
C LEU A 180 13.16 14.35 1.45
N GLY A 181 12.29 14.41 0.44
CA GLY A 181 11.62 15.63 0.06
C GLY A 181 10.54 15.44 -0.99
N VAL A 182 9.66 16.42 -1.16
CA VAL A 182 8.63 16.45 -2.19
C VAL A 182 8.48 17.84 -2.79
N LYS A 183 8.10 17.88 -4.06
CA LYS A 183 7.41 19.03 -4.66
C LYS A 183 5.94 18.67 -4.79
N MET A 184 5.06 19.51 -4.25
CA MET A 184 3.63 19.26 -4.27
C MET A 184 2.81 20.49 -4.63
N VAL A 185 1.64 20.25 -5.21
CA VAL A 185 0.65 21.26 -5.57
C VAL A 185 -0.49 21.20 -4.56
N LEU A 186 -0.73 22.31 -3.85
CA LEU A 186 -1.83 22.47 -2.90
C LEU A 186 -3.17 22.61 -3.61
N VAL A 187 -4.26 22.58 -2.83
CA VAL A 187 -5.63 22.64 -3.37
C VAL A 187 -5.86 23.86 -4.27
N ASP A 188 -5.34 25.03 -3.89
CA ASP A 188 -5.44 26.28 -4.63
C ASP A 188 -4.49 26.38 -5.83
N GLY A 189 -3.72 25.32 -6.09
CA GLY A 189 -2.70 25.21 -7.13
C GLY A 189 -1.36 25.86 -6.77
N THR A 190 -1.16 26.34 -5.54
CA THR A 190 0.15 26.78 -5.05
C THR A 190 1.15 25.62 -5.06
N VAL A 191 2.36 25.87 -5.57
CA VAL A 191 3.44 24.86 -5.56
C VAL A 191 4.32 25.10 -4.34
N ILE A 192 4.54 24.06 -3.55
CA ILE A 192 5.47 24.08 -2.41
C ILE A 192 6.51 22.97 -2.53
N GLU A 193 7.64 23.18 -1.86
CA GLU A 193 8.70 22.20 -1.72
C GLU A 193 8.94 21.94 -0.23
N LEU A 194 9.05 20.67 0.13
CA LEU A 194 9.28 20.22 1.50
C LEU A 194 10.49 19.28 1.52
N GLY A 195 11.37 19.44 2.49
CA GLY A 195 12.59 18.64 2.60
C GLY A 195 13.61 18.94 1.50
N GLY A 196 14.37 17.93 1.10
CA GLY A 196 15.41 18.04 0.08
C GLY A 196 16.38 16.85 0.14
N LYS A 197 17.59 16.99 -0.38
CA LYS A 197 18.61 15.93 -0.31
C LYS A 197 19.27 15.80 1.07
N ALA A 198 19.17 16.84 1.90
CA ALA A 198 19.69 16.81 3.25
C ALA A 198 18.80 15.94 4.15
N LEU A 199 19.41 15.34 5.19
CA LEU A 199 18.67 14.52 6.16
C LEU A 199 17.73 15.31 7.07
N ASP A 200 17.89 16.63 7.12
CA ASP A 200 17.11 17.52 7.97
C ASP A 200 16.79 18.81 7.19
N ALA A 201 15.69 19.45 7.56
CA ALA A 201 15.19 20.68 6.95
C ALA A 201 14.72 21.65 8.03
N ALA A 202 14.86 22.95 7.78
CA ALA A 202 14.41 23.96 8.73
C ALA A 202 12.87 23.99 8.84
N GLY A 203 12.35 24.20 10.05
CA GLY A 203 10.91 24.32 10.31
C GLY A 203 10.30 23.03 10.86
N TYR A 204 9.00 22.83 10.63
CA TYR A 204 8.32 21.60 11.02
C TYR A 204 8.59 20.48 10.01
N ASP A 205 8.69 19.24 10.49
CA ASP A 205 8.69 18.07 9.63
C ASP A 205 7.27 17.83 9.08
N LEU A 206 6.97 18.46 7.95
CA LEU A 206 5.72 18.28 7.22
C LEU A 206 5.77 17.06 6.29
N LEU A 207 6.93 16.42 6.07
CA LEU A 207 7.01 15.22 5.24
C LEU A 207 6.26 14.06 5.89
N GLY A 208 6.33 13.95 7.22
CA GLY A 208 5.55 12.97 7.97
C GLY A 208 4.04 13.13 7.82
N LEU A 209 3.53 14.36 7.58
CA LEU A 209 2.11 14.60 7.29
C LEU A 209 1.76 14.29 5.83
N VAL A 210 2.68 14.57 4.90
CA VAL A 210 2.47 14.29 3.47
C VAL A 210 2.58 12.80 3.17
N CYS A 211 3.43 12.03 3.85
CA CYS A 211 3.46 10.58 3.63
C CYS A 211 2.25 9.91 4.31
N GLY A 212 1.47 9.12 3.57
CA GLY A 212 0.24 8.50 4.07
C GLY A 212 -1.02 9.38 3.96
N HIS A 213 -0.94 10.51 3.25
CA HIS A 213 -2.05 11.46 3.14
C HIS A 213 -3.20 11.06 2.20
N GLU A 214 -3.03 9.98 1.42
CA GLU A 214 -4.02 9.45 0.47
C GLU A 214 -4.63 10.49 -0.50
N GLY A 215 -3.84 11.48 -0.93
CA GLY A 215 -4.28 12.53 -1.85
C GLY A 215 -5.13 13.64 -1.23
N GLN A 216 -5.22 13.73 0.10
CA GLN A 216 -6.07 14.71 0.80
C GLN A 216 -5.42 16.08 1.11
N LEU A 217 -4.10 16.18 1.07
CA LEU A 217 -3.33 17.37 1.43
C LEU A 217 -2.73 18.11 0.22
N GLY A 218 -2.82 17.51 -0.97
CA GLY A 218 -2.32 18.07 -2.22
C GLY A 218 -1.90 16.96 -3.18
N ILE A 219 -1.21 17.35 -4.25
CA ILE A 219 -0.73 16.46 -5.29
C ILE A 219 0.79 16.50 -5.32
N VAL A 220 1.44 15.41 -4.91
CA VAL A 220 2.90 15.26 -5.07
C VAL A 220 3.22 15.08 -6.55
N THR A 221 4.11 15.91 -7.09
CA THR A 221 4.52 15.88 -8.50
C THR A 221 5.95 15.41 -8.71
N GLU A 222 6.82 15.64 -7.72
CA GLU A 222 8.20 15.16 -7.68
C GLU A 222 8.54 14.71 -6.26
N ALA A 223 9.42 13.71 -6.15
CA ALA A 223 9.91 13.17 -4.89
C ALA A 223 11.43 13.08 -4.89
N THR A 224 12.05 13.44 -3.78
CA THR A 224 13.46 13.13 -3.49
C THR A 224 13.49 11.90 -2.60
N VAL A 225 14.10 10.82 -3.07
CA VAL A 225 14.14 9.52 -2.38
C VAL A 225 15.55 9.14 -1.97
N ARG A 226 15.66 8.38 -0.88
CA ARG A 226 16.92 7.80 -0.39
C ARG A 226 17.32 6.60 -1.26
N LEU A 227 18.59 6.56 -1.63
CA LEU A 227 19.24 5.40 -2.21
C LEU A 227 20.07 4.68 -1.14
N ILE A 228 20.06 3.35 -1.17
CA ILE A 228 20.79 2.50 -0.23
C ILE A 228 21.77 1.63 -1.02
N ALA A 229 22.97 1.43 -0.49
CA ALA A 229 23.95 0.55 -1.09
C ALA A 229 23.50 -0.90 -0.94
N LYS A 230 23.63 -1.69 -2.02
CA LYS A 230 23.29 -3.11 -1.99
C LYS A 230 24.15 -3.87 -0.98
N PRO A 231 23.58 -4.84 -0.24
CA PRO A 231 24.36 -5.72 0.62
C PRO A 231 25.30 -6.60 -0.23
N GLU A 232 26.35 -7.14 0.41
CA GLU A 232 27.30 -8.06 -0.25
C GLU A 232 26.63 -9.35 -0.73
N GLY A 233 25.63 -9.83 0.02
CA GLY A 233 24.81 -10.99 -0.33
C GLY A 233 23.50 -11.00 0.45
N ALA A 234 22.56 -11.84 -0.01
CA ALA A 234 21.29 -12.11 0.65
C ALA A 234 20.95 -13.60 0.53
N ARG A 235 20.34 -14.18 1.57
CA ARG A 235 20.03 -15.61 1.67
C ARG A 235 18.63 -15.82 2.25
N PRO A 236 17.61 -16.05 1.41
CA PRO A 236 16.30 -16.49 1.88
C PRO A 236 16.34 -17.95 2.30
N VAL A 237 15.71 -18.24 3.44
CA VAL A 237 15.67 -19.57 4.06
C VAL A 237 14.22 -19.88 4.44
N LEU A 238 13.77 -21.08 4.06
CA LEU A 238 12.43 -21.56 4.36
C LEU A 238 12.40 -22.28 5.71
N PHE A 239 11.50 -21.87 6.60
CA PHE A 239 11.26 -22.48 7.90
C PHE A 239 9.82 -23.01 7.97
N GLY A 240 9.64 -24.32 7.94
CA GLY A 240 8.32 -24.97 7.97
C GLY A 240 7.91 -25.43 9.36
N PHE A 241 6.65 -25.17 9.73
CA PHE A 241 6.07 -25.47 11.06
C PHE A 241 4.77 -26.26 10.93
N GLU A 242 4.36 -26.97 11.97
CA GLU A 242 3.09 -27.71 11.97
C GLU A 242 1.89 -26.80 12.04
N ALA A 243 2.00 -25.72 12.83
CA ALA A 243 0.91 -24.81 13.08
C ALA A 243 1.33 -23.34 12.89
N SER A 244 0.36 -22.51 12.49
CA SER A 244 0.53 -21.07 12.34
C SER A 244 0.96 -20.39 13.65
N GLU A 245 0.48 -20.88 14.79
CA GLU A 245 0.79 -20.36 16.11
C GLU A 245 2.26 -20.57 16.50
N GLU A 246 2.87 -21.69 16.09
CA GLU A 246 4.29 -22.01 16.32
C GLU A 246 5.19 -21.08 15.49
N ALA A 247 4.84 -20.89 14.22
CA ALA A 247 5.52 -19.93 13.35
C ALA A 247 5.41 -18.51 13.90
N GLY A 248 4.21 -18.06 14.30
CA GLY A 248 4.00 -16.74 14.92
C GLY A 248 4.83 -16.54 16.21
N ALA A 249 4.89 -17.54 17.08
CA ALA A 249 5.70 -17.50 18.30
C ALA A 249 7.21 -17.46 17.99
N CYS A 250 7.66 -18.18 16.97
CA CYS A 250 9.03 -18.10 16.48
C CYS A 250 9.40 -16.69 16.03
N VAL A 251 8.51 -16.00 15.29
CA VAL A 251 8.76 -14.62 14.86
C VAL A 251 8.91 -13.67 16.04
N ALA A 252 7.98 -13.74 17.00
CA ALA A 252 8.03 -12.92 18.20
C ALA A 252 9.35 -13.10 18.98
N ASP A 253 9.81 -14.35 19.14
CA ASP A 253 11.08 -14.66 19.82
C ASP A 253 12.32 -14.19 19.06
N VAL A 254 12.34 -14.28 17.73
CA VAL A 254 13.44 -13.79 16.89
C VAL A 254 13.60 -12.29 17.07
N ILE A 255 12.51 -11.53 16.93
CA ILE A 255 12.54 -10.07 17.08
C ILE A 255 12.82 -9.67 18.54
N ALA A 256 12.25 -10.37 19.52
CA ALA A 256 12.52 -10.11 20.95
C ALA A 256 13.98 -10.37 21.35
N ALA A 257 14.70 -11.24 20.64
CA ALA A 257 16.13 -11.45 20.81
C ALA A 257 16.98 -10.30 20.21
N GLY A 258 16.36 -9.30 19.60
CA GLY A 258 17.04 -8.19 18.91
C GLY A 258 17.58 -8.55 17.53
N ILE A 259 17.16 -9.69 16.97
CA ILE A 259 17.60 -10.15 15.66
C ILE A 259 16.64 -9.61 14.60
N ILE A 260 17.12 -8.69 13.77
CA ILE A 260 16.34 -8.08 12.68
C ILE A 260 16.89 -8.57 11.33
N PRO A 261 16.37 -9.69 10.80
CA PRO A 261 16.65 -10.09 9.41
C PRO A 261 16.07 -9.06 8.43
N VAL A 262 16.45 -9.12 7.15
CA VAL A 262 15.94 -8.16 6.17
C VAL A 262 14.47 -8.41 5.85
N ALA A 263 14.01 -9.66 5.95
CA ALA A 263 12.60 -10.02 5.83
C ALA A 263 12.23 -11.22 6.71
N ILE A 264 10.98 -11.24 7.20
CA ILE A 264 10.31 -12.41 7.79
C ILE A 264 8.88 -12.43 7.24
N GLU A 265 8.67 -13.24 6.21
CA GLU A 265 7.37 -13.40 5.57
C GLU A 265 6.69 -14.67 6.05
N PHE A 266 5.36 -14.67 6.12
CA PHE A 266 4.55 -15.82 6.53
C PHE A 266 3.62 -16.27 5.40
N MET A 267 3.42 -17.59 5.27
CA MET A 267 2.34 -18.20 4.50
C MET A 267 1.72 -19.36 5.30
N ASP A 268 0.38 -19.42 5.38
CA ASP A 268 -0.34 -20.59 5.91
C ASP A 268 -0.53 -21.68 4.86
N LYS A 269 -1.09 -22.83 5.27
CA LYS A 269 -1.30 -23.99 4.39
C LYS A 269 -1.96 -23.64 3.04
N PRO A 270 -3.13 -22.98 2.99
CA PRO A 270 -3.73 -22.58 1.70
C PRO A 270 -2.80 -21.70 0.87
N ALA A 271 -2.15 -20.71 1.48
CA ALA A 271 -1.23 -19.83 0.77
C ALA A 271 -0.01 -20.56 0.19
N ILE A 272 0.59 -21.49 0.95
CA ILE A 272 1.70 -22.32 0.50
C ILE A 272 1.30 -23.10 -0.75
N GLU A 273 0.16 -23.78 -0.70
CA GLU A 273 -0.35 -24.60 -1.82
C GLU A 273 -0.61 -23.75 -3.07
N ILE A 274 -1.23 -22.58 -2.91
CA ILE A 274 -1.51 -21.64 -4.01
C ILE A 274 -0.21 -21.13 -4.63
N CYS A 275 0.74 -20.68 -3.81
CA CYS A 275 1.98 -20.09 -4.29
C CYS A 275 2.89 -21.14 -4.93
N GLU A 276 2.94 -22.36 -4.38
CA GLU A 276 3.72 -23.45 -4.96
C GLU A 276 3.14 -23.93 -6.30
N ALA A 277 1.81 -24.06 -6.39
CA ALA A 277 1.15 -24.43 -7.64
C ALA A 277 1.36 -23.39 -8.76
N PHE A 278 1.63 -22.13 -8.41
CA PHE A 278 1.89 -21.04 -9.34
C PHE A 278 3.36 -20.91 -9.73
N ALA A 279 4.26 -20.92 -8.75
CA ALA A 279 5.67 -20.55 -8.94
C ALA A 279 6.63 -21.76 -9.05
N HIS A 280 6.24 -22.91 -8.50
CA HIS A 280 7.10 -24.10 -8.36
C HIS A 280 8.44 -23.75 -7.70
N ALA A 281 8.37 -23.02 -6.58
CA ALA A 281 9.54 -22.52 -5.86
C ALA A 281 10.14 -23.57 -4.90
N GLY A 282 9.48 -24.73 -4.76
CA GLY A 282 9.87 -25.78 -3.82
C GLY A 282 9.46 -25.45 -2.39
N TYR A 283 8.32 -24.81 -2.18
CA TYR A 283 7.76 -24.65 -0.84
C TYR A 283 7.37 -26.01 -0.26
N PRO A 284 7.67 -26.28 1.03
CA PRO A 284 7.30 -27.54 1.65
C PRO A 284 5.77 -27.68 1.74
N LEU A 285 5.22 -28.73 1.12
CA LEU A 285 3.77 -28.99 1.12
C LEU A 285 3.32 -29.84 2.32
N ASP A 286 4.23 -30.30 3.16
CA ASP A 286 3.98 -31.18 4.32
C ASP A 286 3.96 -30.43 5.67
N VAL A 287 3.82 -29.10 5.63
CA VAL A 287 3.78 -28.20 6.79
C VAL A 287 2.45 -27.44 6.84
N GLY A 288 2.07 -26.90 8.00
CA GLY A 288 0.87 -26.08 8.19
C GLY A 288 1.12 -24.57 8.07
N ALA A 289 2.37 -24.14 8.31
CA ALA A 289 2.81 -22.76 8.12
C ALA A 289 4.27 -22.72 7.64
N LEU A 290 4.61 -21.65 6.93
CA LEU A 290 5.94 -21.41 6.37
C LEU A 290 6.36 -19.98 6.69
N LEU A 291 7.56 -19.83 7.26
CA LEU A 291 8.27 -18.56 7.26
C LEU A 291 9.32 -18.55 6.14
N ILE A 292 9.42 -17.44 5.43
CA ILE A 292 10.55 -17.11 4.57
C ILE A 292 11.35 -16.04 5.31
N VAL A 293 12.52 -16.42 5.81
CA VAL A 293 13.41 -15.50 6.53
C VAL A 293 14.60 -15.22 5.65
N GLU A 294 14.87 -13.95 5.38
CA GLU A 294 16.04 -13.55 4.60
C GLU A 294 17.03 -12.78 5.47
N VAL A 295 18.29 -13.20 5.43
CA VAL A 295 19.41 -12.45 6.00
C VAL A 295 20.24 -11.87 4.86
N GLU A 296 20.95 -10.79 5.14
CA GLU A 296 21.84 -10.13 4.18
C GLU A 296 23.10 -9.62 4.89
N GLY A 297 24.16 -9.38 4.12
CA GLY A 297 25.46 -8.91 4.61
C GLY A 297 26.60 -9.77 4.05
N SER A 298 27.74 -9.73 4.73
CA SER A 298 28.85 -10.65 4.46
C SER A 298 28.46 -12.10 4.80
N GLU A 299 29.18 -13.08 4.24
CA GLU A 299 28.90 -14.50 4.55
C GLU A 299 28.94 -14.78 6.06
N ALA A 300 29.91 -14.21 6.79
CA ALA A 300 30.08 -14.40 8.22
C ALA A 300 28.92 -13.81 9.05
N GLU A 301 28.41 -12.63 8.69
CA GLU A 301 27.27 -12.00 9.36
C GLU A 301 25.99 -12.80 9.15
N MET A 302 25.75 -13.23 7.91
CA MET A 302 24.60 -14.04 7.55
C MET A 302 24.64 -15.41 8.24
N ASP A 303 25.81 -16.09 8.30
CA ASP A 303 25.97 -17.38 8.99
C ASP A 303 25.70 -17.26 10.50
N ALA A 304 26.24 -16.22 11.13
CA ALA A 304 26.02 -15.96 12.55
C ALA A 304 24.53 -15.70 12.85
N THR A 305 23.90 -14.86 12.04
CA THR A 305 22.48 -14.50 12.20
C THR A 305 21.57 -15.72 11.99
N LEU A 306 21.81 -16.51 10.94
CA LEU A 306 21.02 -17.71 10.65
C LEU A 306 21.18 -18.76 11.75
N LYS A 307 22.38 -18.94 12.30
CA LYS A 307 22.61 -19.87 13.41
C LYS A 307 21.71 -19.55 14.61
N ASP A 308 21.57 -18.28 14.96
CA ASP A 308 20.75 -17.84 16.09
C ASP A 308 19.26 -17.99 15.78
N ILE A 309 18.82 -17.63 14.57
CA ILE A 309 17.42 -17.83 14.11
C ILE A 309 17.05 -19.31 14.12
N VAL A 310 17.92 -20.19 13.61
CA VAL A 310 17.70 -21.65 13.62
C VAL A 310 17.63 -22.19 15.05
N ALA A 311 18.46 -21.69 15.96
CA ALA A 311 18.40 -22.08 17.37
C ALA A 311 17.06 -21.71 18.00
N ILE A 312 16.51 -20.53 17.70
CA ILE A 312 15.18 -20.09 18.15
C ILE A 312 14.08 -20.95 17.52
N ALA A 313 14.10 -21.14 16.20
CA ALA A 313 13.10 -21.91 15.47
C ALA A 313 12.99 -23.36 15.95
N ARG A 314 14.12 -23.98 16.36
CA ARG A 314 14.13 -25.32 16.98
C ARG A 314 13.37 -25.40 18.30
N ARG A 315 13.30 -24.32 19.08
CA ARG A 315 12.50 -24.27 20.33
C ARG A 315 11.00 -24.29 20.04
N HIS A 316 10.61 -23.84 18.84
CA HIS A 316 9.24 -23.79 18.35
C HIS A 316 8.90 -24.95 17.41
N GLY A 317 9.70 -26.02 17.39
CA GLY A 317 9.35 -27.25 16.67
C GLY A 317 9.48 -27.19 15.15
N VAL A 318 10.33 -26.30 14.60
CA VAL A 318 10.55 -26.23 13.14
C VAL A 318 10.87 -27.61 12.55
N LYS A 319 10.15 -27.99 11.50
CA LYS A 319 10.31 -29.27 10.80
C LYS A 319 11.27 -29.19 9.62
N THR A 320 11.20 -28.09 8.89
CA THR A 320 11.96 -27.88 7.66
C THR A 320 12.78 -26.62 7.81
N VAL A 321 14.09 -26.71 7.60
CA VAL A 321 14.96 -25.55 7.40
C VAL A 321 15.67 -25.77 6.07
N ARG A 322 15.35 -24.94 5.08
CA ARG A 322 15.88 -25.09 3.71
C ARG A 322 16.46 -23.77 3.23
N GLU A 323 17.77 -23.70 3.25
CA GLU A 323 18.53 -22.58 2.69
C GLU A 323 18.53 -22.65 1.17
N CYS A 324 18.32 -21.52 0.50
CA CYS A 324 18.48 -21.45 -0.95
C CYS A 324 19.94 -21.74 -1.34
N GLN A 325 20.16 -22.42 -2.46
CA GLN A 325 21.48 -22.83 -2.92
C GLN A 325 21.99 -21.98 -4.10
N SER A 326 21.16 -21.06 -4.61
CA SER A 326 21.52 -20.20 -5.74
C SER A 326 20.66 -18.94 -5.82
N ALA A 327 21.16 -17.92 -6.52
CA ALA A 327 20.40 -16.71 -6.83
C ALA A 327 19.10 -17.00 -7.60
N THR A 328 19.10 -18.01 -8.48
CA THR A 328 17.90 -18.44 -9.23
C THR A 328 16.84 -18.97 -8.29
N GLU A 329 17.24 -19.78 -7.31
CA GLU A 329 16.33 -20.33 -6.31
C GLU A 329 15.78 -19.26 -5.38
N ALA A 330 16.63 -18.34 -4.92
CA ALA A 330 16.21 -17.17 -4.15
C ALA A 330 15.18 -16.33 -4.91
N ALA A 331 15.43 -16.06 -6.21
CA ALA A 331 14.50 -15.33 -7.05
C ALA A 331 13.16 -16.06 -7.24
N LEU A 332 13.15 -17.40 -7.32
CA LEU A 332 11.92 -18.20 -7.39
C LEU A 332 11.13 -18.15 -6.07
N ILE A 333 11.81 -18.27 -4.93
CA ILE A 333 11.19 -18.09 -3.59
C ILE A 333 10.51 -16.73 -3.49
N TRP A 334 11.19 -15.65 -3.90
CA TRP A 334 10.59 -14.31 -3.86
C TRP A 334 9.48 -14.12 -4.89
N LYS A 335 9.62 -14.70 -6.08
CA LYS A 335 8.57 -14.67 -7.10
C LYS A 335 7.29 -15.32 -6.60
N GLY A 336 7.37 -16.48 -5.94
CA GLY A 336 6.21 -17.16 -5.37
C GLY A 336 5.51 -16.29 -4.33
N ARG A 337 6.26 -15.78 -3.34
CA ARG A 337 5.73 -14.93 -2.27
C ARG A 337 5.11 -13.63 -2.79
N LYS A 338 5.78 -12.92 -3.70
CA LYS A 338 5.28 -11.66 -4.29
C LYS A 338 4.10 -11.88 -5.24
N SER A 339 3.95 -13.08 -5.80
CA SER A 339 2.84 -13.42 -6.70
C SER A 339 1.60 -13.94 -5.97
N ALA A 340 1.61 -14.08 -4.64
CA ALA A 340 0.51 -14.66 -3.87
C ALA A 340 -0.86 -14.05 -4.19
N PHE A 341 -0.96 -12.72 -4.25
CA PHE A 341 -2.16 -11.98 -4.62
C PHE A 341 -2.69 -12.36 -6.02
N GLY A 342 -1.80 -12.40 -7.01
CA GLY A 342 -2.15 -12.77 -8.38
C GLY A 342 -2.45 -14.27 -8.54
N ALA A 343 -1.79 -15.13 -7.76
CA ALA A 343 -2.04 -16.56 -7.74
C ALA A 343 -3.39 -16.89 -7.10
N THR A 344 -3.73 -16.25 -5.99
CA THR A 344 -5.04 -16.37 -5.33
C THR A 344 -6.16 -15.90 -6.26
N GLY A 345 -5.98 -14.78 -6.96
CA GLY A 345 -6.95 -14.28 -7.95
C GLY A 345 -7.22 -15.20 -9.14
N ARG A 346 -6.42 -16.25 -9.36
CA ARG A 346 -6.69 -17.28 -10.39
C ARG A 346 -7.64 -18.36 -9.91
N ILE A 347 -7.82 -18.53 -8.61
CA ILE A 347 -8.60 -19.62 -8.02
C ILE A 347 -9.91 -19.15 -7.37
N ALA A 348 -9.97 -17.88 -6.94
CA ALA A 348 -11.15 -17.29 -6.32
C ALA A 348 -11.08 -15.75 -6.41
N ASP A 349 -12.24 -15.09 -6.31
CA ASP A 349 -12.26 -13.69 -5.90
C ASP A 349 -11.81 -13.59 -4.44
N TYR A 350 -11.17 -12.50 -4.07
CA TYR A 350 -10.76 -12.29 -2.68
C TYR A 350 -10.82 -10.82 -2.29
N ILE A 351 -11.05 -10.60 -0.99
CA ILE A 351 -10.83 -9.31 -0.35
C ILE A 351 -9.61 -9.44 0.57
N CYS A 352 -8.65 -8.55 0.41
CA CYS A 352 -7.43 -8.54 1.18
C CYS A 352 -7.59 -7.55 2.33
N MET A 353 -7.62 -8.04 3.57
CA MET A 353 -7.47 -7.13 4.70
C MET A 353 -5.99 -6.83 4.91
N ASP A 354 -5.69 -5.66 5.45
CA ASP A 354 -4.34 -5.25 5.82
C ASP A 354 -4.45 -4.59 7.17
N GLY A 355 -4.10 -5.29 8.24
CA GLY A 355 -4.14 -4.77 9.60
C GLY A 355 -2.88 -5.19 10.34
N THR A 356 -2.38 -4.35 11.22
CA THR A 356 -1.16 -4.67 12.00
C THR A 356 -1.53 -5.08 13.41
N VAL A 357 -0.67 -5.90 14.02
CA VAL A 357 -0.80 -6.32 15.42
C VAL A 357 0.57 -6.29 16.11
N PRO A 358 0.63 -6.08 17.43
CA PRO A 358 1.86 -6.31 18.17
C PRO A 358 2.35 -7.75 17.94
N LEU A 359 3.66 -7.95 17.75
CA LEU A 359 4.21 -9.28 17.44
C LEU A 359 3.82 -10.37 18.45
N SER A 360 3.69 -10.01 19.72
CA SER A 360 3.24 -10.92 20.78
C SER A 360 1.80 -11.42 20.61
N GLN A 361 1.00 -10.78 19.76
CA GLN A 361 -0.40 -11.10 19.49
C GLN A 361 -0.59 -11.89 18.19
N LEU A 362 0.46 -12.10 17.38
CA LEU A 362 0.36 -12.79 16.08
C LEU A 362 -0.35 -14.14 16.18
N SER A 363 0.09 -15.03 17.09
CA SER A 363 -0.52 -16.35 17.25
C SER A 363 -1.99 -16.27 17.69
N TYR A 364 -2.34 -15.31 18.54
CA TYR A 364 -3.72 -15.10 18.97
C TYR A 364 -4.60 -14.64 17.80
N VAL A 365 -4.17 -13.61 17.06
CA VAL A 365 -4.95 -13.03 15.97
C VAL A 365 -5.07 -14.01 14.81
N LEU A 366 -4.03 -14.75 14.43
CA LEU A 366 -4.13 -15.80 13.39
C LEU A 366 -5.20 -16.84 13.71
N LYS A 367 -5.22 -17.34 14.94
CA LYS A 367 -6.23 -18.30 15.39
C LYS A 367 -7.64 -17.70 15.33
N ARG A 368 -7.81 -16.49 15.87
CA ARG A 368 -9.11 -15.80 15.89
C ARG A 368 -9.61 -15.44 14.48
N THR A 369 -8.71 -15.08 13.56
CA THR A 369 -9.02 -14.87 12.15
C THR A 369 -9.60 -16.14 11.51
N ALA A 370 -8.99 -17.31 11.77
CA ALA A 370 -9.53 -18.57 11.26
C ALA A 370 -10.94 -18.87 11.81
N GLU A 371 -11.16 -18.61 13.11
CA GLU A 371 -12.48 -18.78 13.75
C GLU A 371 -13.53 -17.79 13.21
N ILE A 372 -13.15 -16.54 12.91
CA ILE A 372 -14.04 -15.55 12.27
C ILE A 372 -14.42 -16.04 10.87
N VAL A 373 -13.44 -16.41 10.05
CA VAL A 373 -13.68 -16.84 8.66
C VAL A 373 -14.56 -18.10 8.61
N ASP A 374 -14.34 -19.07 9.51
CA ASP A 374 -15.17 -20.27 9.64
C ASP A 374 -16.61 -19.93 10.07
N HIS A 375 -16.79 -19.00 11.01
CA HIS A 375 -18.11 -18.53 11.44
C HIS A 375 -18.95 -17.97 10.27
N TYR A 376 -18.32 -17.25 9.34
CA TYR A 376 -18.96 -16.73 8.13
C TYR A 376 -19.08 -17.79 7.00
N GLY A 377 -18.51 -18.99 7.18
CA GLY A 377 -18.53 -20.08 6.19
C GLY A 377 -17.67 -19.78 4.97
N LEU A 378 -16.56 -19.05 5.15
CA LEU A 378 -15.64 -18.62 4.10
C LEU A 378 -14.31 -19.39 4.17
N ARG A 379 -13.41 -19.10 3.24
CA ARG A 379 -12.02 -19.60 3.26
C ARG A 379 -11.06 -18.42 3.29
N VAL A 380 -9.85 -18.64 3.78
CA VAL A 380 -8.79 -17.61 3.84
C VAL A 380 -7.44 -18.22 3.47
N ALA A 381 -6.61 -17.44 2.80
CA ALA A 381 -5.17 -17.69 2.66
C ALA A 381 -4.42 -16.53 3.30
N ASN A 382 -3.54 -16.81 4.25
CA ASN A 382 -2.79 -15.78 4.97
C ASN A 382 -1.39 -15.64 4.38
N VAL A 383 -1.04 -14.45 3.92
CA VAL A 383 0.27 -14.16 3.32
C VAL A 383 0.74 -12.78 3.74
N PHE A 384 1.75 -12.66 4.61
CA PHE A 384 1.96 -11.36 5.25
C PHE A 384 3.37 -11.13 5.80
N HIS A 385 3.66 -9.88 6.18
CA HIS A 385 4.93 -9.43 6.73
C HIS A 385 4.94 -9.72 8.24
N ALA A 386 5.43 -10.89 8.61
CA ALA A 386 5.35 -11.32 10.00
C ALA A 386 6.31 -10.56 10.92
N GLY A 387 7.46 -10.12 10.39
CA GLY A 387 8.48 -9.44 11.18
C GLY A 387 8.06 -8.08 11.75
N ASP A 388 7.11 -7.38 11.11
CA ASP A 388 6.55 -6.11 11.58
C ASP A 388 5.08 -6.23 12.01
N GLY A 389 4.53 -7.45 12.01
CA GLY A 389 3.18 -7.74 12.48
C GLY A 389 2.08 -7.27 11.53
N ASN A 390 2.40 -6.94 10.27
CA ASN A 390 1.40 -6.58 9.26
C ASN A 390 0.78 -7.84 8.65
N MET A 391 -0.53 -8.04 8.83
CA MET A 391 -1.27 -9.21 8.40
C MET A 391 -2.09 -8.98 7.14
N HIS A 392 -2.03 -9.92 6.18
CA HIS A 392 -2.86 -9.92 4.96
C HIS A 392 -3.67 -11.22 4.78
N PRO A 393 -4.82 -11.37 5.47
CA PRO A 393 -5.74 -12.45 5.17
C PRO A 393 -6.47 -12.15 3.85
N LEU A 394 -6.28 -13.05 2.88
CA LEU A 394 -7.00 -13.06 1.61
C LEU A 394 -8.27 -13.88 1.78
N ILE A 395 -9.38 -13.22 2.13
CA ILE A 395 -10.67 -13.87 2.35
C ILE A 395 -11.27 -14.20 0.99
N LEU A 396 -11.45 -15.49 0.71
CA LEU A 396 -11.90 -16.01 -0.58
C LEU A 396 -13.43 -16.03 -0.63
N PHE A 397 -14.00 -15.49 -1.71
CA PHE A 397 -15.44 -15.44 -1.92
C PHE A 397 -15.78 -15.56 -3.41
N ASN A 398 -17.08 -15.61 -3.72
CA ASN A 398 -17.61 -15.52 -5.08
C ASN A 398 -18.23 -14.14 -5.32
N ALA A 399 -17.61 -13.31 -6.15
CA ALA A 399 -18.11 -11.96 -6.41
C ALA A 399 -19.43 -11.90 -7.20
N ASN A 400 -19.87 -13.03 -7.78
CA ASN A 400 -21.16 -13.15 -8.44
C ASN A 400 -22.31 -13.53 -7.48
N ASP A 401 -21.99 -13.82 -6.22
CA ASP A 401 -22.97 -14.07 -5.16
C ASP A 401 -22.95 -12.87 -4.19
N PRO A 402 -23.98 -11.99 -4.21
CA PRO A 402 -24.04 -10.83 -3.32
C PRO A 402 -24.03 -11.17 -1.83
N GLU A 403 -24.57 -12.32 -1.43
CA GLU A 403 -24.58 -12.74 -0.02
C GLU A 403 -23.20 -13.22 0.43
N ASP A 404 -22.48 -13.93 -0.45
CA ASP A 404 -21.10 -14.35 -0.21
C ASP A 404 -20.15 -13.14 -0.12
N ALA A 405 -20.31 -12.17 -1.03
CA ALA A 405 -19.57 -10.92 -0.99
C ALA A 405 -19.83 -10.11 0.29
N ALA A 406 -21.10 -10.02 0.73
CA ALA A 406 -21.45 -9.32 1.96
C ALA A 406 -20.88 -10.02 3.21
N ARG A 407 -20.87 -11.35 3.25
CA ARG A 407 -20.20 -12.12 4.32
C ARG A 407 -18.70 -11.89 4.33
N ALA A 408 -18.05 -11.82 3.17
CA ALA A 408 -16.62 -11.56 3.09
C ALA A 408 -16.24 -10.17 3.60
N GLU A 409 -17.02 -9.15 3.27
CA GLU A 409 -16.84 -7.79 3.79
C GLU A 409 -17.06 -7.73 5.32
N ALA A 410 -18.10 -8.40 5.83
CA ALA A 410 -18.36 -8.48 7.26
C ALA A 410 -17.24 -9.20 8.04
N ALA A 411 -16.76 -10.34 7.51
CA ALA A 411 -15.62 -11.07 8.07
C ALA A 411 -14.35 -10.22 8.08
N GLY A 412 -14.09 -9.49 6.99
CA GLY A 412 -12.97 -8.56 6.90
C GLY A 412 -13.04 -7.46 7.94
N ASN A 413 -14.20 -6.83 8.11
CA ASN A 413 -14.43 -5.81 9.13
C ASN A 413 -14.17 -6.33 10.55
N ASP A 414 -14.60 -7.56 10.86
CA ASP A 414 -14.39 -8.17 12.18
C ASP A 414 -12.92 -8.52 12.42
N ILE A 415 -12.17 -8.94 11.39
CA ILE A 415 -10.73 -9.15 11.46
C ILE A 415 -9.99 -7.83 11.72
N LEU A 416 -10.36 -6.75 11.02
CA LEU A 416 -9.72 -5.45 11.21
C LEU A 416 -9.98 -4.88 12.62
N LYS A 417 -11.21 -5.04 13.14
CA LYS A 417 -11.53 -4.68 14.54
C LYS A 417 -10.74 -5.52 15.54
N LEU A 418 -10.59 -6.82 15.28
CA LEU A 418 -9.76 -7.71 16.10
C LEU A 418 -8.30 -7.23 16.14
N CYS A 419 -7.73 -6.77 15.02
CA CYS A 419 -6.38 -6.20 15.01
C CYS A 419 -6.27 -4.99 15.94
N VAL A 420 -7.25 -4.07 15.91
CA VAL A 420 -7.32 -2.92 16.82
C VAL A 420 -7.47 -3.36 18.27
N ASP A 421 -8.38 -4.28 18.56
CA ASP A 421 -8.64 -4.80 19.92
C ASP A 421 -7.42 -5.51 20.51
N ALA A 422 -6.56 -6.09 19.67
CA ALA A 422 -5.28 -6.68 20.05
C ALA A 422 -4.16 -5.65 20.27
N GLY A 423 -4.45 -4.35 20.17
CA GLY A 423 -3.47 -3.26 20.33
C GLY A 423 -2.75 -2.87 19.04
N GLY A 424 -3.31 -3.26 17.89
CA GLY A 424 -2.81 -2.99 16.56
C GLY A 424 -3.51 -1.82 15.86
N CYS A 425 -3.50 -1.83 14.51
CA CYS A 425 -4.08 -0.78 13.66
C CYS A 425 -4.96 -1.39 12.56
N LEU A 426 -5.97 -0.64 12.12
CA LEU A 426 -6.83 -1.00 10.99
C LEU A 426 -6.06 -1.14 9.67
N THR A 427 -4.92 -0.45 9.50
CA THR A 427 -4.09 -0.54 8.30
C THR A 427 -2.61 -0.62 8.63
N GLY A 428 -1.90 -1.46 7.90
CA GLY A 428 -0.44 -1.55 7.90
C GLY A 428 0.17 -0.73 6.77
N GLU A 429 -0.18 -1.04 5.52
CA GLU A 429 0.44 -0.44 4.33
C GLU A 429 -0.51 -0.08 3.18
N HIS A 430 -1.77 -0.54 3.19
CA HIS A 430 -2.72 -0.29 2.11
C HIS A 430 -3.51 1.02 2.24
N GLY A 431 -3.39 1.70 3.39
CA GLY A 431 -4.17 2.88 3.72
C GLY A 431 -5.61 2.55 4.14
N VAL A 432 -6.34 3.60 4.49
CA VAL A 432 -7.73 3.53 4.95
C VAL A 432 -8.69 3.49 3.76
N GLY A 433 -8.49 4.36 2.77
CA GLY A 433 -9.32 4.44 1.57
C GLY A 433 -10.80 4.59 1.88
N ILE A 434 -11.66 3.91 1.11
CA ILE A 434 -13.10 3.76 1.44
C ILE A 434 -13.35 2.51 2.27
N GLU A 435 -12.51 1.48 2.09
CA GLU A 435 -12.66 0.15 2.69
C GLU A 435 -12.73 0.24 4.22
N LYS A 436 -11.81 0.97 4.83
CA LYS A 436 -11.64 0.99 6.30
C LYS A 436 -12.19 2.26 6.94
N ARG A 437 -12.66 3.21 6.13
CA ARG A 437 -13.13 4.54 6.58
C ARG A 437 -14.15 4.44 7.70
N ASP A 438 -15.14 3.58 7.55
CA ASP A 438 -16.25 3.48 8.50
C ASP A 438 -15.83 2.73 9.79
N LEU A 439 -14.70 2.04 9.76
CA LEU A 439 -14.08 1.41 10.92
C LEU A 439 -13.21 2.37 11.73
N MET A 440 -12.87 3.55 11.21
CA MET A 440 -11.98 4.51 11.91
C MET A 440 -12.48 4.89 13.31
N ARG A 441 -13.80 4.86 13.55
CA ARG A 441 -14.40 5.12 14.87
C ARG A 441 -14.20 3.97 15.87
N HIS A 442 -13.82 2.79 15.39
CA HIS A 442 -13.43 1.67 16.25
C HIS A 442 -12.00 1.86 16.78
N GLN A 443 -11.12 2.46 15.97
CA GLN A 443 -9.72 2.69 16.36
C GLN A 443 -9.51 4.01 17.11
N TYR A 444 -10.19 5.07 16.68
CA TYR A 444 -9.92 6.43 17.14
C TYR A 444 -11.10 7.01 17.91
N SER A 445 -10.80 7.76 18.96
CA SER A 445 -11.82 8.55 19.64
C SER A 445 -12.30 9.71 18.76
N GLU A 446 -13.45 10.29 19.09
CA GLU A 446 -13.95 11.48 18.40
C GLU A 446 -12.95 12.64 18.46
N ALA A 447 -12.22 12.79 19.59
CA ALA A 447 -11.22 13.83 19.75
C ALA A 447 -10.00 13.61 18.83
N ASP A 448 -9.54 12.37 18.69
CA ASP A 448 -8.43 12.02 17.80
C ASP A 448 -8.81 12.26 16.33
N LEU A 449 -10.00 11.81 15.92
CA LEU A 449 -10.52 12.04 14.57
C LEU A 449 -10.67 13.53 14.28
N ALA A 450 -11.18 14.32 15.24
CA ALA A 450 -11.33 15.76 15.06
C ALA A 450 -9.98 16.46 14.81
N GLN A 451 -8.90 16.06 15.50
CA GLN A 451 -7.57 16.62 15.26
C GLN A 451 -7.03 16.23 13.88
N GLN A 452 -7.17 14.97 13.47
CA GLN A 452 -6.75 14.52 12.14
C GLN A 452 -7.51 15.27 11.02
N MET A 453 -8.82 15.44 11.18
CA MET A 453 -9.65 16.18 10.24
C MET A 453 -9.31 17.68 10.22
N ALA A 454 -8.92 18.27 11.36
CA ALA A 454 -8.46 19.67 11.43
C ALA A 454 -7.14 19.87 10.67
N VAL A 455 -6.18 18.96 10.81
CA VAL A 455 -4.94 18.98 10.01
C VAL A 455 -5.27 18.88 8.53
N ARG A 456 -6.11 17.92 8.14
CA ARG A 456 -6.54 17.76 6.74
C ARG A 456 -7.24 19.01 6.20
N ALA A 457 -8.15 19.60 6.96
CA ALA A 457 -8.87 20.82 6.58
C ALA A 457 -7.95 22.04 6.44
N ALA A 458 -6.77 22.06 7.07
CA ALA A 458 -5.80 23.13 6.88
C ALA A 458 -5.20 23.17 5.46
N PHE A 459 -5.14 22.03 4.77
CA PHE A 459 -4.64 21.92 3.39
C PHE A 459 -5.76 21.99 2.35
N ASP A 460 -6.96 21.56 2.70
CA ASP A 460 -8.14 21.62 1.83
C ASP A 460 -9.40 22.00 2.62
N PRO A 461 -9.61 23.31 2.88
CA PRO A 461 -10.78 23.77 3.61
C PRO A 461 -12.09 23.40 2.92
N GLY A 462 -12.12 23.31 1.59
CA GLY A 462 -13.33 23.05 0.79
C GLY A 462 -13.71 21.57 0.66
N TRP A 463 -12.89 20.65 1.19
CA TRP A 463 -13.12 19.21 1.11
C TRP A 463 -13.25 18.64 -0.32
N ILE A 464 -12.54 19.23 -1.28
CA ILE A 464 -12.55 18.79 -2.68
C ILE A 464 -11.48 17.74 -3.01
N LEU A 465 -10.42 17.61 -2.19
CA LEU A 465 -9.36 16.63 -2.38
C LEU A 465 -9.75 15.26 -1.80
N ASN A 466 -9.76 14.27 -2.71
CA ASN A 466 -10.13 12.87 -2.50
C ASN A 466 -11.32 12.64 -1.54
N PRO A 467 -12.51 13.22 -1.83
CA PRO A 467 -13.63 13.12 -0.92
C PRO A 467 -14.14 11.69 -0.79
N SER A 468 -14.78 11.43 0.36
CA SER A 468 -15.34 10.12 0.78
C SER A 468 -14.33 9.07 1.25
N LYS A 469 -13.05 9.42 1.40
CA LYS A 469 -11.98 8.50 1.83
C LYS A 469 -11.44 8.90 3.21
N VAL A 470 -10.81 7.93 3.87
CA VAL A 470 -10.12 8.03 5.16
C VAL A 470 -11.03 8.36 6.32
N PHE A 471 -11.71 9.51 6.32
CA PHE A 471 -12.54 9.96 7.42
C PHE A 471 -14.01 9.63 7.23
N PRO A 472 -14.76 9.34 8.32
CA PRO A 472 -16.21 9.17 8.26
C PRO A 472 -16.91 10.29 7.48
N LEU A 473 -18.00 9.96 6.80
CA LEU A 473 -18.72 10.93 5.95
C LEU A 473 -19.39 12.04 6.76
N GLU A 474 -19.79 11.75 8.00
CA GLU A 474 -20.40 12.67 8.95
C GLU A 474 -19.33 13.44 9.74
N GLY A 475 -19.72 14.55 10.37
CA GLY A 475 -18.81 15.29 11.27
C GLY A 475 -17.71 16.09 10.55
N ARG A 476 -17.79 16.20 9.22
CA ARG A 476 -16.93 17.11 8.46
C ARG A 476 -17.14 18.53 8.98
N PRO A 477 -16.06 19.28 9.33
CA PRO A 477 -16.18 20.66 9.71
C PRO A 477 -17.01 21.41 8.67
N ALA A 478 -18.06 22.08 9.10
CA ALA A 478 -18.81 22.95 8.21
C ALA A 478 -17.86 24.04 7.71
N THR A 479 -17.78 24.17 6.39
CA THR A 479 -17.03 25.23 5.70
C THR A 479 -17.62 26.60 5.97
#